data_AF-A0A0P7C6W0-F1
#
_entry.id   AF-A0A0P7C6W0-F1
#
_cell.length_a   1.000
_cell.length_b   1.000
_cell.length_c   1.000
_cell.angle_alpha   90.00
_cell.angle_beta   90.00
_cell.angle_gamma   90.00
#
_symmetry.space_group_name_H-M   'P 1'
#
loop_
_entity.id
_entity.type
_entity.pdbx_description
1 polymer ?
#
loop_
_entity_poly.entity_id
_entity_poly.type
_entity_poly.pdbx_seq_one_letter_code
_entity_poly.pdbx_strand_id
1 'polypeptide(L)'
;MRKINQTKRLINTAKVLRDRKSELEQAQNEVEYFLDVLNDLKTKTIGDSQKSLKVARFVQEFHHFQRLIKRLLQEDNDLHHDIAEDAQEKAMVDTETFGDVRYFKSEMKDFEKNYKEYKYKFRTFVADFDYLSDKVA
;
A
#
# COMPACT_ATOMS: atom_id res chain seq x y z
N MET A 1 -24.89 29.63 3.48
CA MET A 1 -23.45 29.29 3.49
C MET A 1 -23.13 27.87 4.00
N ARG A 2 -23.90 27.24 4.92
CA ARG A 2 -23.61 25.88 5.44
C ARG A 2 -23.61 24.75 4.37
N LYS A 3 -24.56 24.74 3.44
CA LYS A 3 -24.66 23.70 2.38
C LYS A 3 -23.44 23.65 1.45
N ILE A 4 -22.90 24.82 1.04
CA ILE A 4 -21.71 24.90 0.16
C ILE A 4 -20.48 24.25 0.81
N ASN A 5 -20.35 24.34 2.14
CA ASN A 5 -19.24 23.70 2.87
C ASN A 5 -19.37 22.18 2.93
N GLN A 6 -20.60 21.65 3.04
CA GLN A 6 -20.85 20.21 3.07
C GLN A 6 -20.62 19.56 1.70
N THR A 7 -21.10 20.16 0.62
CA THR A 7 -20.85 19.66 -0.74
C THR A 7 -19.36 19.66 -1.08
N LYS A 8 -18.62 20.73 -0.72
CA LYS A 8 -17.15 20.77 -0.89
C LYS A 8 -16.45 19.68 -0.08
N ARG A 9 -16.90 19.42 1.15
CA ARG A 9 -16.36 18.35 2.00
C ARG A 9 -16.57 16.98 1.39
N LEU A 10 -17.78 16.70 0.89
CA LEU A 10 -18.12 15.45 0.20
C LEU A 10 -17.20 15.22 -1.02
N ILE A 11 -17.12 16.21 -1.92
CA ILE A 11 -16.29 16.14 -3.14
C ILE A 11 -14.82 15.90 -2.78
N ASN A 12 -14.30 16.65 -1.80
CA ASN A 12 -12.91 16.50 -1.38
C ASN A 12 -12.62 15.13 -0.78
N THR A 13 -13.52 14.60 0.06
CA THR A 13 -13.36 13.28 0.65
C THR A 13 -13.36 12.20 -0.44
N ALA A 14 -14.34 12.21 -1.33
CA ALA A 14 -14.44 11.24 -2.43
C ALA A 14 -13.21 11.29 -3.35
N LYS A 15 -12.67 12.49 -3.60
CA LYS A 15 -11.42 12.65 -4.36
C LYS A 15 -10.24 12.01 -3.63
N VAL A 16 -10.06 12.26 -2.33
CA VAL A 16 -8.94 11.68 -1.59
C VAL A 16 -9.00 10.16 -1.61
N LEU A 17 -10.17 9.56 -1.37
CA LEU A 17 -10.31 8.10 -1.40
C LEU A 17 -9.92 7.53 -2.78
N ARG A 18 -10.42 8.13 -3.87
CA ARG A 18 -10.02 7.74 -5.22
C ARG A 18 -8.51 7.81 -5.45
N ASP A 19 -7.87 8.90 -5.02
CA ASP A 19 -6.42 9.07 -5.15
C ASP A 19 -5.68 7.99 -4.34
N ARG A 20 -6.12 7.69 -3.11
CA ARG A 20 -5.54 6.64 -2.24
C ARG A 20 -5.73 5.24 -2.81
N LYS A 21 -6.89 4.95 -3.39
CA LYS A 21 -7.15 3.68 -4.08
C LYS A 21 -6.14 3.44 -5.21
N SER A 22 -5.93 4.44 -6.05
CA SER A 22 -4.96 4.35 -7.15
C SER A 22 -3.54 4.10 -6.63
N GLU A 23 -3.15 4.75 -5.53
CA GLU A 23 -1.84 4.53 -4.89
C GLU A 23 -1.71 3.10 -4.33
N LEU A 24 -2.76 2.56 -3.71
CA LEU A 24 -2.78 1.19 -3.19
C LEU A 24 -2.73 0.15 -4.30
N GLU A 25 -3.49 0.33 -5.39
CA GLU A 25 -3.46 -0.56 -6.56
C GLU A 25 -2.07 -0.56 -7.21
N GLN A 26 -1.42 0.61 -7.30
CA GLN A 26 -0.04 0.69 -7.77
C GLN A 26 0.91 -0.07 -6.84
N ALA A 27 0.80 0.14 -5.52
CA ALA A 27 1.63 -0.55 -4.56
C ALA A 27 1.40 -2.08 -4.59
N GLN A 28 0.17 -2.53 -4.83
CA GLN A 28 -0.15 -3.94 -4.98
C GLN A 28 0.63 -4.56 -6.15
N ASN A 29 0.55 -3.94 -7.33
CA ASN A 29 1.26 -4.41 -8.52
C ASN A 29 2.78 -4.43 -8.30
N GLU A 30 3.32 -3.41 -7.61
CA GLU A 30 4.74 -3.37 -7.26
C GLU A 30 5.15 -4.48 -6.29
N VAL A 31 4.33 -4.76 -5.26
CA VAL A 31 4.58 -5.85 -4.31
C VAL A 31 4.56 -7.21 -5.01
N GLU A 32 3.60 -7.44 -5.91
CA GLU A 32 3.53 -8.67 -6.70
C GLU A 32 4.79 -8.84 -7.55
N TYR A 33 5.21 -7.80 -8.27
CA TYR A 33 6.46 -7.80 -9.02
C TYR A 33 7.70 -8.07 -8.14
N PHE A 34 7.79 -7.47 -6.96
CA PHE A 34 8.93 -7.70 -6.06
C PHE A 34 8.96 -9.12 -5.49
N LEU A 35 7.79 -9.72 -5.24
CA LEU A 35 7.70 -11.13 -4.84
C LEU A 35 8.20 -12.06 -5.95
N ASP A 36 7.90 -11.75 -7.21
CA ASP A 36 8.41 -12.51 -8.36
C ASP A 36 9.95 -12.42 -8.44
N VAL A 37 10.51 -11.21 -8.34
CA VAL A 37 11.97 -11.02 -8.28
C VAL A 37 12.59 -11.81 -7.13
N LEU A 38 11.96 -11.82 -5.95
CA LEU A 38 12.47 -12.57 -4.79
C LEU A 38 12.38 -14.09 -4.97
N ASN A 39 11.38 -14.60 -5.69
CA ASN A 39 11.29 -16.00 -6.03
C ASN A 39 12.47 -16.43 -6.92
N ASP A 40 12.85 -15.60 -7.89
CA ASP A 40 14.04 -15.84 -8.72
C ASP A 40 15.30 -15.83 -7.86
N LEU A 41 15.46 -14.81 -7.00
CA LEU A 41 16.63 -14.71 -6.10
C LEU A 41 16.74 -15.90 -5.15
N LYS A 42 15.62 -16.44 -4.66
CA LYS A 42 15.60 -17.62 -3.79
C LYS A 42 16.26 -18.84 -4.45
N THR A 43 16.08 -19.02 -5.76
CA THR A 43 16.72 -20.12 -6.49
C THR A 43 18.22 -19.89 -6.68
N LYS A 44 18.63 -18.63 -6.88
CA LYS A 44 20.03 -18.22 -7.03
C LYS A 44 20.84 -18.27 -5.73
N THR A 45 20.18 -18.30 -4.58
CA THR A 45 20.86 -18.36 -3.27
C THR A 45 21.00 -19.75 -2.68
N ILE A 46 20.60 -20.80 -3.41
CA ILE A 46 20.75 -22.19 -2.96
C ILE A 46 22.24 -22.47 -2.68
N GLY A 47 22.56 -22.86 -1.44
CA GLY A 47 23.94 -23.10 -0.99
C GLY A 47 24.59 -21.92 -0.25
N ASP A 48 24.00 -20.71 -0.27
CA ASP A 48 24.41 -19.57 0.53
C ASP A 48 23.33 -19.27 1.58
N SER A 49 23.54 -19.75 2.81
CA SER A 49 22.57 -19.65 3.91
C SER A 49 22.32 -18.19 4.34
N GLN A 50 23.33 -17.33 4.28
CA GLN A 50 23.20 -15.93 4.67
C GLN A 50 22.37 -15.15 3.66
N LYS A 51 22.63 -15.32 2.36
CA LYS A 51 21.83 -14.68 1.31
C LYS A 51 20.40 -15.23 1.28
N SER A 52 20.24 -16.55 1.42
CA SER A 52 18.92 -17.18 1.49
C SER A 52 18.07 -16.64 2.64
N LEU A 53 18.66 -16.45 3.82
CA LEU A 53 17.95 -15.87 4.97
C LEU A 53 17.53 -14.41 4.71
N LYS A 54 18.37 -13.61 4.05
CA LYS A 54 18.01 -12.23 3.66
C LYS A 54 16.84 -12.22 2.68
N VAL A 55 16.88 -13.04 1.63
CA VAL A 55 15.77 -13.17 0.66
C VAL A 55 14.49 -13.57 1.37
N ALA A 56 14.53 -14.57 2.26
CA ALA A 56 13.37 -15.04 3.00
C ALA A 56 12.72 -13.93 3.87
N ARG A 57 13.53 -13.07 4.49
CA ARG A 57 13.02 -11.90 5.24
C ARG A 57 12.30 -10.92 4.33
N PHE A 58 12.84 -10.62 3.16
CA PHE A 58 12.16 -9.76 2.18
C PHE A 58 10.83 -10.36 1.71
N VAL A 59 10.78 -11.66 1.43
CA VAL A 59 9.54 -12.36 1.06
C VAL A 59 8.47 -12.21 2.14
N GLN A 60 8.85 -12.44 3.41
CA GLN A 60 7.91 -12.31 4.54
C GLN A 60 7.32 -10.91 4.67
N GLU A 61 8.16 -9.88 4.56
CA GLU A 61 7.72 -8.49 4.67
C GLU A 61 6.87 -8.04 3.48
N PHE A 62 7.21 -8.44 2.25
CA PHE A 62 6.36 -8.13 1.09
C PHE A 62 5.00 -8.84 1.15
N HIS A 63 4.92 -10.06 1.68
CA HIS A 63 3.63 -10.67 1.98
C HIS A 63 2.87 -9.93 3.10
N HIS A 64 3.56 -9.35 4.08
CA HIS A 64 2.92 -8.47 5.06
C HIS A 64 2.32 -7.23 4.37
N PHE A 65 3.07 -6.55 3.51
CA PHE A 65 2.55 -5.42 2.72
C PHE A 65 1.39 -5.83 1.82
N GLN A 66 1.45 -7.00 1.18
CA GLN A 66 0.34 -7.50 0.35
C GLN A 66 -0.96 -7.64 1.15
N ARG A 67 -0.88 -8.19 2.37
CA ARG A 67 -2.05 -8.29 3.27
C ARG A 67 -2.55 -6.93 3.73
N LEU A 68 -1.63 -6.01 4.05
CA LEU A 68 -1.97 -4.66 4.49
C LEU A 68 -2.66 -3.86 3.37
N ILE A 69 -2.13 -3.92 2.15
CA ILE A 69 -2.71 -3.29 0.96
C ILE A 69 -4.12 -3.84 0.71
N LYS A 70 -4.30 -5.16 0.77
CA LYS A 70 -5.63 -5.78 0.61
C LYS A 70 -6.63 -5.27 1.66
N ARG A 71 -6.21 -5.16 2.93
CA ARG A 71 -7.05 -4.61 4.00
C ARG A 71 -7.42 -3.16 3.71
N LEU A 72 -6.44 -2.31 3.36
CA LEU A 72 -6.67 -0.89 3.07
C LEU A 72 -7.56 -0.68 1.84
N LEU A 73 -7.43 -1.51 0.80
CA LEU A 73 -8.32 -1.48 -0.36
C LEU A 73 -9.76 -1.86 0.01
N GLN A 74 -9.94 -2.80 0.93
CA GLN A 74 -11.27 -3.14 1.44
C GLN A 74 -11.86 -1.95 2.22
N GLU A 75 -11.10 -1.38 3.17
CA GLU A 75 -11.52 -0.21 3.94
C GLU A 75 -11.87 0.99 3.03
N ASP A 76 -11.09 1.24 1.97
CA ASP A 76 -11.38 2.29 0.98
C ASP A 76 -12.71 2.05 0.25
N ASN A 77 -12.99 0.80 -0.15
CA ASN A 77 -14.26 0.44 -0.80
C ASN A 77 -15.45 0.60 0.15
N ASP A 78 -15.29 0.20 1.42
CA ASP A 78 -16.34 0.34 2.44
C ASP A 78 -16.63 1.84 2.68
N LEU A 79 -15.59 2.67 2.84
CA LEU A 79 -15.76 4.13 2.97
C LEU A 79 -16.40 4.78 1.74
N HIS A 80 -16.09 4.29 0.54
CA HIS A 80 -16.73 4.76 -0.69
C HIS A 80 -18.23 4.43 -0.71
N HIS A 81 -18.62 3.28 -0.16
CA HIS A 81 -20.01 2.88 0.00
C HIS A 81 -20.74 3.78 1.00
N ASP A 82 -20.18 3.94 2.21
CA ASP A 82 -20.77 4.74 3.29
C ASP A 82 -20.99 6.21 2.87
N ILE A 83 -20.00 6.79 2.17
CA ILE A 83 -20.12 8.15 1.64
C ILE A 83 -21.20 8.26 0.57
N ALA A 84 -21.37 7.24 -0.27
CA ALA A 84 -22.41 7.24 -1.29
C ALA A 84 -23.80 7.18 -0.65
N GLU A 85 -23.98 6.36 0.38
CA GLU A 85 -25.20 6.25 1.17
C GLU A 85 -25.52 7.58 1.88
N ASP A 86 -24.56 8.14 2.62
CA ASP A 86 -24.67 9.45 3.27
C ASP A 86 -25.03 10.58 2.29
N ALA A 87 -24.44 10.55 1.09
CA ALA A 87 -24.73 11.52 0.04
C ALA A 87 -26.15 11.38 -0.51
N GLN A 88 -26.66 10.15 -0.65
CA GLN A 88 -28.01 9.88 -1.14
C GLN A 88 -29.08 10.22 -0.09
N GLU A 89 -28.86 9.86 1.16
CA GLU A 89 -29.87 10.02 2.22
C GLU A 89 -29.87 11.41 2.84
N LYS A 90 -28.69 11.96 3.13
CA LYS A 90 -28.52 13.16 3.96
C LYS A 90 -27.97 14.36 3.18
N ALA A 91 -27.53 14.16 1.93
CA ALA A 91 -26.79 15.14 1.13
C ALA A 91 -25.55 15.74 1.85
N MET A 92 -25.00 14.99 2.82
CA MET A 92 -23.83 15.36 3.63
C MET A 92 -23.14 14.10 4.14
N VAL A 93 -21.82 14.19 4.36
CA VAL A 93 -21.06 13.13 5.05
C VAL A 93 -21.30 13.25 6.54
N ASP A 94 -21.68 12.14 7.19
CA ASP A 94 -21.87 12.10 8.63
C ASP A 94 -20.55 12.30 9.40
N THR A 95 -20.65 12.61 10.68
CA THR A 95 -19.50 12.85 11.55
C THR A 95 -18.71 11.57 11.77
N GLU A 96 -19.40 10.42 11.85
CA GLU A 96 -18.81 9.08 11.99
C GLU A 96 -18.01 8.70 10.75
N THR A 97 -18.66 8.68 9.58
CA THR A 97 -18.01 8.45 8.27
C THR A 97 -16.80 9.36 8.05
N PHE A 98 -16.86 10.61 8.49
CA PHE A 98 -15.72 11.52 8.42
C PHE A 98 -14.59 11.17 9.40
N GLY A 99 -14.92 10.65 10.58
CA GLY A 99 -13.97 10.08 11.53
C GLY A 99 -13.21 8.92 10.90
N ASP A 100 -13.92 8.01 10.25
CA ASP A 100 -13.33 6.83 9.61
C ASP A 100 -12.43 7.20 8.44
N VAL A 101 -12.85 8.17 7.61
CA VAL A 101 -12.00 8.77 6.57
C VAL A 101 -10.71 9.36 7.16
N ARG A 102 -10.78 10.00 8.34
CA ARG A 102 -9.59 10.58 9.00
C ARG A 102 -8.68 9.47 9.50
N TYR A 103 -9.24 8.41 10.07
CA TYR A 103 -8.49 7.24 10.50
C TYR A 103 -7.78 6.58 9.33
N PHE A 104 -8.51 6.28 8.25
CA PHE A 104 -7.96 5.73 7.00
C PHE A 104 -6.82 6.58 6.43
N LYS A 105 -6.96 7.91 6.45
CA LYS A 105 -5.88 8.83 6.03
C LYS A 105 -4.62 8.70 6.90
N SER A 106 -4.75 8.38 8.18
CA SER A 106 -3.61 8.13 9.06
C SER A 106 -2.94 6.81 8.70
N GLU A 107 -3.73 5.74 8.57
CA GLU A 107 -3.24 4.41 8.18
C GLU A 107 -2.51 4.46 6.82
N MET A 108 -3.05 5.19 5.84
CA MET A 108 -2.41 5.41 4.54
C MET A 108 -1.05 6.10 4.66
N LYS A 109 -0.92 7.11 5.52
CA LYS A 109 0.37 7.80 5.73
C LYS A 109 1.41 6.88 6.36
N ASP A 110 1.00 6.07 7.33
CA ASP A 110 1.89 5.11 7.98
C ASP A 110 2.32 4.02 7.01
N PHE A 111 1.38 3.51 6.20
CA PHE A 111 1.67 2.60 5.10
C PHE A 111 2.67 3.20 4.11
N GLU A 112 2.42 4.40 3.57
CA GLU A 112 3.28 5.06 2.58
C GLU A 112 4.71 5.22 3.10
N LYS A 113 4.86 5.68 4.35
CA LYS A 113 6.17 5.87 4.97
C LYS A 113 6.91 4.54 5.07
N ASN A 114 6.26 3.53 5.67
CA ASN A 114 6.87 2.23 5.90
C ASN A 114 7.21 1.53 4.58
N TYR A 115 6.30 1.59 3.61
CA TYR A 115 6.48 0.98 2.30
C TYR A 115 7.62 1.64 1.52
N LYS A 116 7.70 2.98 1.52
CA LYS A 116 8.80 3.73 0.88
C LYS A 116 10.16 3.37 1.46
N GLU A 117 10.28 3.35 2.78
CA GLU A 117 11.51 2.97 3.48
C GLU A 117 11.92 1.53 3.15
N TYR A 118 10.95 0.61 3.15
CA TYR A 118 11.21 -0.79 2.86
C TYR A 118 11.59 -1.04 1.40
N LYS A 119 10.89 -0.39 0.46
CA LYS A 119 11.20 -0.41 -0.97
C LYS A 119 12.60 0.08 -1.26
N TYR A 120 13.08 1.11 -0.57
CA TYR A 120 14.45 1.58 -0.70
C TYR A 120 15.45 0.49 -0.26
N LYS A 121 15.25 -0.11 0.92
CA LYS A 121 16.10 -1.21 1.43
C LYS A 121 16.15 -2.40 0.46
N PHE A 122 14.99 -2.77 -0.11
CA PHE A 122 14.91 -3.83 -1.10
C PHE A 122 15.69 -3.51 -2.37
N ARG A 123 15.54 -2.29 -2.93
CA ARG A 123 16.27 -1.87 -4.12
C ARG A 123 17.78 -1.91 -3.93
N THR A 124 18.28 -1.44 -2.78
CA THR A 124 19.70 -1.53 -2.43
C THR A 124 20.14 -2.99 -2.35
N PHE A 125 19.36 -3.85 -1.69
CA PHE A 125 19.65 -5.27 -1.60
C PHE A 125 19.75 -5.94 -2.97
N VAL A 126 18.81 -5.69 -3.88
CA VAL A 126 18.83 -6.27 -5.23
C VAL A 126 20.03 -5.76 -6.03
N ALA A 127 20.33 -4.47 -5.99
CA ALA A 127 21.49 -3.90 -6.69
C ALA A 127 22.82 -4.50 -6.21
N ASP A 128 22.98 -4.67 -4.89
CA ASP A 128 24.15 -5.32 -4.31
C ASP A 128 24.21 -6.80 -4.69
N PHE A 129 23.05 -7.46 -4.84
CA PHE A 129 22.96 -8.85 -5.23
C PHE A 129 23.43 -9.07 -6.67
N ASP A 130 22.93 -8.27 -7.61
CA ASP A 130 23.27 -8.38 -9.03
C ASP A 130 24.77 -8.13 -9.25
N TYR A 131 25.30 -7.07 -8.64
CA TYR A 131 26.74 -6.74 -8.71
C TYR A 131 27.65 -7.86 -8.19
N LEU A 132 27.22 -8.60 -7.17
CA LEU A 132 27.97 -9.74 -6.65
C LEU A 132 27.80 -10.99 -7.51
N SER A 133 26.68 -11.17 -8.19
CA SER A 133 26.46 -12.32 -9.08
C SER A 133 27.31 -12.23 -10.36
N ASP A 134 27.49 -11.03 -10.91
CA ASP A 134 28.29 -10.79 -12.12
C ASP A 134 29.81 -10.96 -11.92
N LYS A 135 30.29 -10.97 -10.67
CA LYS A 135 31.72 -11.18 -10.35
C LYS A 135 32.14 -12.64 -10.15
N VAL A 136 31.17 -13.55 -10.07
CA VAL A 136 31.41 -14.97 -9.76
C VAL A 136 31.14 -15.86 -10.98
N ALA A 137 30.63 -15.28 -12.07
CA ALA A 137 30.56 -15.91 -13.40
C ALA A 137 31.85 -15.65 -14.20
#